data_AF-A0AAD1YND5-F1
#
_entry.id   AF-A0AAD1YND5-F1
#
_cell.length_a   1.000
_cell.length_b   1.000
_cell.length_c   1.000
_cell.angle_alpha   90.00
_cell.angle_beta   90.00
_cell.angle_gamma   90.00
#
_symmetry.space_group_name_H-M   'P 1'
#
loop_
_entity.id
_entity.type
_entity.pdbx_description
1 polymer ?
#
loop_
_entity_poly.entity_id
_entity_poly.type
_entity_poly.pdbx_seq_one_letter_code
_entity_poly.pdbx_strand_id
1 'polypeptide(L)'
;MRQLAYVIHSKVQTLQILTPTANPSHPPMATSISALTSSLSSLSFSSQISQKPVFQSLSFPYSKSLSFKTPNLTIAAAAAVETADLKTLVKSRLPGGFAAQNIIGTGRRKNAIARVVLQEGSGKIIINYRDANEYLQGNPLWLQYVKTPLTTLGYESSYDVFVKAQGGGLSGQAQAISLGIARALLKVSESHRSPLREEGLLTRDSRVVERKKVGLKKARKRPQFSKR
;
A
#
# COMPACT_ATOMS: atom_id res chain seq x y z
N MET A 1 -67.40 -18.68 -38.89
CA MET A 1 -67.26 -18.99 -37.44
C MET A 1 -66.31 -17.95 -36.87
N ARG A 2 -66.85 -16.84 -36.33
CA ARG A 2 -66.95 -16.51 -34.88
C ARG A 2 -65.56 -16.35 -34.23
N GLN A 3 -65.17 -15.32 -33.46
CA GLN A 3 -65.73 -14.08 -32.91
C GLN A 3 -64.52 -13.29 -32.30
N LEU A 4 -64.41 -11.95 -32.41
CA LEU A 4 -64.64 -10.91 -31.35
C LEU A 4 -63.92 -11.18 -30.00
N ALA A 5 -62.94 -10.37 -29.56
CA ALA A 5 -63.01 -9.05 -28.89
C ALA A 5 -63.01 -9.12 -27.34
N TYR A 6 -62.49 -8.05 -26.68
CA TYR A 6 -62.61 -7.67 -25.25
C TYR A 6 -61.69 -8.40 -24.22
N VAL A 7 -61.17 -7.85 -23.10
CA VAL A 7 -61.13 -6.47 -22.54
C VAL A 7 -60.17 -6.38 -21.32
N ILE A 8 -59.55 -5.21 -21.16
CA ILE A 8 -59.17 -4.41 -19.96
C ILE A 8 -59.37 -5.05 -18.56
N HIS A 9 -58.34 -4.96 -17.69
CA HIS A 9 -58.40 -4.73 -16.21
C HIS A 9 -57.01 -4.16 -15.80
N SER A 10 -56.79 -2.87 -15.50
CA SER A 10 -57.20 -2.03 -14.35
C SER A 10 -56.70 -2.49 -12.96
N LYS A 11 -55.68 -1.79 -12.45
CA LYS A 11 -55.29 -1.58 -11.03
C LYS A 11 -54.34 -0.37 -11.07
N VAL A 12 -54.74 0.88 -10.81
CA VAL A 12 -55.26 1.50 -9.58
C VAL A 12 -54.44 1.13 -8.35
N GLN A 13 -53.42 1.93 -8.04
CA GLN A 13 -53.17 2.31 -6.65
C GLN A 13 -52.57 3.72 -6.57
N THR A 14 -53.43 4.63 -6.14
CA THR A 14 -53.19 6.00 -5.72
C THR A 14 -52.48 6.04 -4.37
N LEU A 15 -51.40 6.82 -4.25
CA LEU A 15 -50.98 7.45 -3.00
C LEU A 15 -50.49 8.87 -3.31
N GLN A 16 -51.37 9.85 -3.10
CA GLN A 16 -51.01 11.26 -2.87
C GLN A 16 -50.83 11.48 -1.36
N ILE A 17 -50.37 12.71 -1.03
CA ILE A 17 -50.49 13.44 0.27
C ILE A 17 -49.24 13.26 1.17
N LEU A 18 -48.44 14.26 1.59
CA LEU A 18 -48.45 15.73 1.53
C LEU A 18 -47.02 16.26 1.83
N THR A 19 -46.62 17.35 1.19
CA THR A 19 -45.77 18.42 1.77
C THR A 19 -46.66 19.68 1.88
N PRO A 20 -46.24 20.86 2.41
CA PRO A 20 -45.11 21.24 3.27
C PRO A 20 -45.57 22.05 4.52
N THR A 21 -44.70 22.27 5.52
CA THR A 21 -44.80 23.45 6.40
C THR A 21 -43.41 23.97 6.74
N ALA A 22 -43.27 25.30 6.69
CA ALA A 22 -42.06 26.06 6.95
C ALA A 22 -42.20 26.92 8.20
N ASN A 23 -41.05 27.19 8.85
CA ASN A 23 -40.69 28.34 9.70
C ASN A 23 -41.27 28.45 11.13
N PRO A 24 -40.69 29.30 12.01
CA PRO A 24 -39.27 29.68 12.22
C PRO A 24 -38.91 29.79 13.73
N SER A 25 -37.62 29.96 14.10
CA SER A 25 -37.12 30.90 15.15
C SER A 25 -35.77 30.50 15.81
N HIS A 26 -34.73 31.32 15.51
CA HIS A 26 -33.60 31.80 16.34
C HIS A 26 -32.61 30.84 17.06
N PRO A 27 -31.41 31.31 17.44
CA PRO A 27 -30.36 32.00 16.66
C PRO A 27 -28.96 31.35 16.84
N PRO A 28 -27.93 31.73 16.04
CA PRO A 28 -26.55 31.30 16.23
C PRO A 28 -25.80 32.21 17.22
N MET A 29 -25.04 31.63 18.16
CA MET A 29 -24.15 32.38 19.04
C MET A 29 -22.76 31.74 19.09
N ALA A 30 -21.81 32.49 18.56
CA ALA A 30 -20.38 32.33 18.78
C ALA A 30 -20.04 32.55 20.26
N THR A 31 -19.08 31.79 20.79
CA THR A 31 -18.35 32.15 22.00
C THR A 31 -16.86 31.91 21.81
N SER A 32 -16.17 32.99 21.48
CA SER A 32 -14.76 33.21 21.81
C SER A 32 -14.67 33.53 23.30
N ILE A 33 -13.86 32.81 24.07
CA ILE A 33 -13.29 33.35 25.32
C ILE A 33 -11.83 32.92 25.40
N SER A 34 -10.98 33.78 24.85
CA SER A 34 -9.61 33.97 25.28
C SER A 34 -9.62 34.66 26.64
N ALA A 35 -9.11 34.01 27.68
CA ALA A 35 -8.65 34.69 28.89
C ALA A 35 -7.76 33.73 29.69
N LEU A 36 -6.45 34.01 29.69
CA LEU A 36 -5.56 33.87 30.85
C LEU A 36 -4.21 34.49 30.45
N THR A 37 -4.17 35.82 30.50
CA THR A 37 -2.97 36.59 30.87
C THR A 37 -2.62 36.17 32.31
N SER A 38 -1.38 36.05 32.78
CA SER A 38 -0.24 36.96 32.65
C SER A 38 0.98 36.29 33.30
N SER A 39 2.19 36.64 32.86
CA SER A 39 3.25 37.15 33.76
C SER A 39 4.59 37.30 33.05
N LEU A 40 5.17 38.49 33.26
CA LEU A 40 6.58 38.83 33.28
C LEU A 40 7.27 39.16 31.94
N SER A 41 7.06 40.42 31.58
CA SER A 41 8.09 41.36 31.11
C SER A 41 9.51 41.07 31.58
N SER A 42 10.51 41.22 30.69
CA SER A 42 11.51 42.30 30.80
C SER A 42 12.58 42.22 29.69
N LEU A 43 13.01 43.42 29.26
CA LEU A 43 14.26 43.78 28.55
C LEU A 43 14.37 43.40 27.08
N SER A 44 14.93 44.20 26.18
CA SER A 44 15.21 45.64 26.04
C SER A 44 15.76 45.79 24.63
N PHE A 45 15.29 46.79 23.90
CA PHE A 45 15.73 47.13 22.56
C PHE A 45 17.21 47.57 22.55
N SER A 46 18.05 46.91 21.75
CA SER A 46 19.32 47.48 21.31
C SER A 46 19.59 47.09 19.86
N SER A 47 19.57 48.11 19.00
CA SER A 47 20.04 48.03 17.63
C SER A 47 21.56 48.19 17.64
N GLN A 48 22.30 47.24 17.09
CA GLN A 48 23.65 47.52 16.61
C GLN A 48 23.99 46.66 15.39
N ILE A 49 24.27 47.39 14.33
CA ILE A 49 25.00 47.07 13.10
C ILE A 49 26.12 46.04 13.34
N SER A 50 26.28 45.08 12.42
CA SER A 50 27.54 44.82 11.70
C SER A 50 27.79 43.33 11.40
N GLN A 51 28.05 43.08 10.11
CA GLN A 51 28.90 42.05 9.52
C GLN A 51 28.45 40.56 9.47
N LYS A 52 28.33 40.10 8.22
CA LYS A 52 28.24 38.69 7.79
C LYS A 52 29.43 37.91 8.34
N PRO A 53 29.25 36.70 8.92
CA PRO A 53 30.37 35.82 9.16
C PRO A 53 30.77 35.11 7.86
N VAL A 54 32.04 35.31 7.53
CA VAL A 54 32.83 34.65 6.49
C VAL A 54 32.88 33.14 6.77
N PHE A 55 32.70 32.34 5.71
CA PHE A 55 32.98 30.91 5.71
C PHE A 55 34.46 30.70 6.09
N GLN A 56 34.72 30.16 7.28
CA GLN A 56 36.02 29.64 7.64
C GLN A 56 35.97 28.12 7.60
N SER A 57 36.63 27.56 6.59
CA SER A 57 36.85 26.13 6.42
C SER A 57 37.76 25.61 7.55
N LEU A 58 37.17 24.97 8.55
CA LEU A 58 37.90 24.17 9.52
C LEU A 58 38.28 22.84 8.86
N SER A 59 39.56 22.72 8.51
CA SER A 59 40.20 21.47 8.13
C SER A 59 40.28 20.54 9.35
N PHE A 60 39.41 19.54 9.40
CA PHE A 60 39.51 18.47 10.38
C PHE A 60 40.69 17.55 10.03
N PRO A 61 41.66 17.32 10.94
CA PRO A 61 42.71 16.35 10.70
C PRO A 61 42.14 14.93 10.80
N TYR A 62 42.53 14.12 9.81
CA TYR A 62 42.38 12.68 9.73
C TYR A 62 42.79 12.00 11.04
N SER A 63 41.80 11.52 11.82
CA SER A 63 42.05 10.73 13.02
C SER A 63 42.35 9.27 12.64
N LYS A 64 43.49 8.80 13.13
CA LYS A 64 43.97 7.42 13.11
C LYS A 64 42.85 6.45 13.51
N SER A 65 42.70 5.38 12.74
CA SER A 65 41.87 4.23 13.05
C SER A 65 42.30 3.55 14.36
N LEU A 66 41.51 3.70 15.41
CA LEU A 66 41.56 2.85 16.60
C LEU A 66 40.51 1.75 16.44
N SER A 67 40.98 0.51 16.26
CA SER A 67 40.14 -0.68 16.22
C SER A 67 39.59 -0.98 17.61
N PHE A 68 38.37 -0.51 17.90
CA PHE A 68 37.62 -1.03 19.04
C PHE A 68 37.00 -2.38 18.65
N LYS A 69 37.58 -3.44 19.21
CA LYS A 69 37.06 -4.80 19.15
C LYS A 69 35.79 -4.85 20.01
N THR A 70 34.62 -4.71 19.39
CA THR A 70 33.34 -4.99 20.07
C THR A 70 33.24 -6.49 20.33
N PRO A 71 32.91 -6.93 21.56
CA PRO A 71 32.61 -8.33 21.81
C PRO A 71 31.35 -8.73 21.05
N ASN A 72 31.45 -9.84 20.30
CA ASN A 72 30.30 -10.51 19.69
C ASN A 72 29.26 -10.83 20.77
N LEU A 73 28.22 -10.00 20.86
CA LEU A 73 26.96 -10.42 21.44
C LEU A 73 26.23 -11.23 20.37
N THR A 74 26.24 -12.53 20.58
CA THR A 74 25.50 -13.55 19.85
C THR A 74 24.00 -13.24 19.87
N ILE A 75 23.51 -12.56 18.84
CA ILE A 75 22.11 -12.58 18.39
C ILE A 75 22.12 -13.23 17.01
N ALA A 76 22.43 -14.53 16.95
CA ALA A 76 22.46 -15.27 15.69
C ALA A 76 21.74 -16.63 15.76
N ALA A 77 21.06 -16.93 16.88
CA ALA A 77 20.39 -18.22 17.06
C ALA A 77 18.85 -18.13 17.03
N ALA A 78 18.24 -16.94 17.11
CA ALA A 78 16.78 -16.80 17.19
C ALA A 78 16.07 -16.79 15.83
N ALA A 79 16.72 -16.33 14.75
CA ALA A 79 16.08 -16.18 13.43
C ALA A 79 15.94 -17.50 12.64
N ALA A 80 16.64 -18.57 13.02
CA ALA A 80 16.60 -19.83 12.29
C ALA A 80 15.38 -20.70 12.66
N VAL A 81 14.83 -20.55 13.86
CA VAL A 81 13.74 -21.39 14.37
C VAL A 81 12.40 -20.99 13.73
N GLU A 82 12.10 -19.70 13.60
CA GLU A 82 10.79 -19.26 13.07
C GLU A 82 10.56 -19.63 11.60
N THR A 83 11.60 -19.61 10.76
CA THR A 83 11.44 -19.96 9.34
C THR A 83 11.12 -21.44 9.10
N ALA A 84 11.56 -22.33 10.00
CA ALA A 84 11.23 -23.74 9.92
C ALA A 84 9.75 -23.98 10.20
N ASP A 85 9.19 -23.26 11.18
CA ASP A 85 7.79 -23.35 11.60
C ASP A 85 6.83 -22.79 10.54
N LEU A 86 7.18 -21.68 9.89
CA LEU A 86 6.36 -21.14 8.81
C LEU A 86 6.36 -22.07 7.58
N LYS A 87 7.48 -22.75 7.30
CA LYS A 87 7.57 -23.69 6.18
C LYS A 87 6.72 -24.93 6.39
N THR A 88 6.67 -25.46 7.61
CA THR A 88 5.79 -26.60 7.94
C THR A 88 4.33 -26.20 7.86
N LEU A 89 3.98 -25.01 8.38
CA LEU A 89 2.63 -24.44 8.28
C LEU A 89 2.15 -24.29 6.83
N VAL A 90 2.97 -23.72 5.94
CA VAL A 90 2.60 -23.56 4.53
C VAL A 90 2.37 -24.92 3.85
N LYS A 91 3.21 -25.91 4.17
CA LYS A 91 3.08 -27.25 3.58
C LYS A 91 1.83 -27.99 4.07
N SER A 92 1.45 -27.85 5.35
CA SER A 92 0.25 -28.50 5.88
C SER A 92 -1.03 -27.86 5.35
N ARG A 93 -1.05 -26.53 5.22
CA ARG A 93 -2.20 -25.78 4.68
C ARG A 93 -2.45 -26.01 3.19
N LEU A 94 -1.39 -26.27 2.41
CA LEU A 94 -1.46 -26.40 0.94
C LEU A 94 -1.06 -27.80 0.46
N PRO A 95 -1.93 -28.81 0.60
CA PRO A 95 -1.70 -30.11 -0.02
C PRO A 95 -1.68 -29.96 -1.55
N GLY A 96 -0.74 -30.60 -2.24
CA GLY A 96 -0.60 -30.50 -3.70
C GLY A 96 0.11 -29.22 -4.21
N GLY A 97 0.61 -28.37 -3.32
CA GLY A 97 1.51 -27.26 -3.68
C GLY A 97 0.79 -25.94 -3.99
N PHE A 98 1.17 -25.26 -5.07
CA PHE A 98 0.59 -23.96 -5.49
C PHE A 98 -0.23 -24.07 -6.79
N ALA A 99 -0.20 -25.23 -7.44
CA ALA A 99 -0.84 -25.47 -8.72
C ALA A 99 -2.20 -26.17 -8.60
N ALA A 100 -2.41 -26.91 -7.51
CA ALA A 100 -3.62 -27.69 -7.27
C ALA A 100 -4.78 -26.87 -6.67
N GLN A 101 -4.52 -25.62 -6.29
CA GLN A 101 -5.41 -24.78 -5.52
C GLN A 101 -6.40 -24.07 -6.43
N ASN A 102 -7.66 -23.96 -5.97
CA ASN A 102 -8.74 -23.35 -6.75
C ASN A 102 -8.59 -21.82 -6.82
N ILE A 103 -8.35 -21.19 -5.67
CA ILE A 103 -8.30 -19.73 -5.54
C ILE A 103 -6.84 -19.26 -5.72
N ILE A 104 -6.44 -19.12 -6.97
CA ILE A 104 -5.09 -18.67 -7.35
C ILE A 104 -5.10 -17.36 -8.14
N GLY A 105 -4.13 -16.51 -7.83
CA GLY A 105 -3.87 -15.26 -8.51
C GLY A 105 -2.43 -15.17 -9.00
N THR A 106 -2.22 -14.46 -10.11
CA THR A 106 -0.87 -14.17 -10.59
C THR A 106 -0.73 -12.69 -10.86
N GLY A 107 0.37 -12.10 -10.38
CA GLY A 107 0.70 -10.71 -10.65
C GLY A 107 2.12 -10.57 -11.16
N ARG A 108 2.33 -9.53 -11.99
CA ARG A 108 3.63 -9.25 -12.62
C ARG A 108 3.84 -7.74 -12.71
N ARG A 109 4.99 -7.26 -12.26
CA ARG A 109 5.41 -5.86 -12.40
C ARG A 109 6.90 -5.78 -12.66
N LYS A 110 7.30 -4.99 -13.67
CA LYS A 110 8.69 -4.98 -14.16
C LYS A 110 9.11 -6.43 -14.45
N ASN A 111 10.18 -6.90 -13.81
CA ASN A 111 10.67 -8.29 -13.92
C ASN A 111 10.22 -9.19 -12.77
N ALA A 112 9.41 -8.68 -11.83
CA ALA A 112 8.90 -9.45 -10.70
C ALA A 112 7.63 -10.22 -11.07
N ILE A 113 7.56 -11.47 -10.62
CA ILE A 113 6.43 -12.38 -10.80
C ILE A 113 6.03 -12.90 -9.43
N ALA A 114 4.72 -12.84 -9.11
CA ALA A 114 4.15 -13.38 -7.89
C ALA A 114 3.03 -14.37 -8.24
N ARG A 115 3.10 -15.56 -7.64
CA ARG A 115 2.03 -16.57 -7.62
C ARG A 115 1.41 -16.54 -6.24
N VAL A 116 0.12 -16.25 -6.16
CA VAL A 116 -0.63 -16.06 -4.93
C VAL A 116 -1.67 -17.17 -4.83
N VAL A 117 -1.75 -17.79 -3.67
CA VAL A 117 -2.84 -18.68 -3.27
C VAL A 117 -3.55 -18.00 -2.11
N LEU A 118 -4.87 -17.95 -2.21
CA LEU A 118 -5.74 -17.41 -1.19
C LEU A 118 -6.47 -18.57 -0.50
N GLN A 119 -6.51 -18.55 0.83
CA GLN A 119 -7.19 -19.55 1.63
C GLN A 119 -7.93 -18.85 2.77
N GLU A 120 -9.09 -19.35 3.17
CA GLU A 120 -9.81 -18.85 4.33
C GLU A 120 -9.00 -19.11 5.61
N GLY A 121 -8.95 -18.14 6.52
CA GLY A 121 -8.07 -18.21 7.68
C GLY A 121 -8.02 -16.96 8.54
N SER A 122 -6.84 -16.68 9.11
CA SER A 122 -6.60 -15.75 10.22
C SER A 122 -5.98 -14.40 9.80
N GLY A 123 -5.76 -14.16 8.51
CA GLY A 123 -5.09 -12.94 8.03
C GLY A 123 -3.56 -13.04 7.93
N LYS A 124 -3.00 -14.25 7.95
CA LYS A 124 -1.55 -14.45 7.87
C LYS A 124 -1.06 -14.29 6.45
N ILE A 125 -0.01 -13.47 6.26
CA ILE A 125 0.61 -13.22 4.95
C ILE A 125 2.02 -13.78 4.96
N ILE A 126 2.25 -14.85 4.20
CA ILE A 126 3.55 -15.54 4.11
C ILE A 126 4.08 -15.44 2.68
N ILE A 127 5.31 -14.94 2.54
CA ILE A 127 6.01 -14.75 1.27
C ILE A 127 7.28 -15.60 1.26
N ASN A 128 7.38 -16.54 0.32
CA ASN A 128 8.55 -17.41 0.18
C ASN A 128 8.97 -18.11 1.50
N TYR A 129 7.98 -18.58 2.27
CA TYR A 129 8.16 -19.23 3.59
C TYR A 129 8.69 -18.32 4.70
N ARG A 130 8.56 -17.00 4.54
CA ARG A 130 8.88 -15.99 5.55
C ARG A 130 7.69 -15.08 5.79
N ASP A 131 7.67 -14.42 6.94
CA ASP A 131 6.63 -13.43 7.22
C ASP A 131 6.74 -12.21 6.31
N ALA A 132 5.59 -11.57 6.05
CA ALA A 132 5.55 -10.39 5.19
C ALA A 132 6.43 -9.24 5.70
N ASN A 133 6.47 -9.00 7.01
CA ASN A 133 7.28 -7.96 7.63
C ASN A 133 8.78 -8.23 7.45
N GLU A 134 9.21 -9.47 7.67
CA GLU A 134 10.61 -9.88 7.51
C GLU A 134 11.04 -9.78 6.04
N TYR A 135 10.24 -10.36 5.12
CA TYR A 135 10.57 -10.40 3.70
C TYR A 135 10.62 -9.02 3.05
N LEU A 136 9.69 -8.12 3.44
CA LEU A 136 9.63 -6.76 2.93
C LEU A 136 10.46 -5.76 3.75
N GLN A 137 11.34 -6.25 4.62
CA GLN A 137 12.28 -5.44 5.42
C GLN A 137 11.58 -4.37 6.27
N GLY A 138 10.35 -4.63 6.72
CA GLY A 138 9.55 -3.70 7.51
C GLY A 138 9.17 -2.40 6.80
N ASN A 139 9.32 -2.31 5.46
CA ASN A 139 8.99 -1.08 4.74
C ASN A 139 7.46 -0.86 4.73
N PRO A 140 6.96 0.23 5.35
CA PRO A 140 5.52 0.44 5.52
C PRO A 140 4.79 0.55 4.17
N LEU A 141 5.42 1.15 3.16
CA LEU A 141 4.81 1.34 1.85
C LEU A 141 4.62 0.00 1.12
N TRP A 142 5.58 -0.92 1.23
CA TRP A 142 5.48 -2.24 0.58
C TRP A 142 4.45 -3.13 1.27
N LEU A 143 4.39 -3.07 2.60
CA LEU A 143 3.38 -3.76 3.39
C LEU A 143 1.98 -3.24 3.07
N GLN A 144 1.83 -1.91 2.95
CA GLN A 144 0.57 -1.28 2.57
C GLN A 144 0.10 -1.79 1.21
N TYR A 145 0.94 -1.82 0.17
CA TYR A 145 0.55 -2.33 -1.15
C TYR A 145 0.01 -3.76 -1.12
N VAL A 146 0.59 -4.63 -0.28
CA VAL A 146 0.14 -6.02 -0.15
C VAL A 146 -1.20 -6.10 0.56
N LYS A 147 -1.44 -5.25 1.57
CA LYS A 147 -2.68 -5.21 2.36
C LYS A 147 -3.85 -4.53 1.66
N THR A 148 -3.60 -3.46 0.89
CA THR A 148 -4.62 -2.64 0.22
C THR A 148 -5.77 -3.44 -0.42
N PRO A 149 -5.55 -4.47 -1.26
CA PRO A 149 -6.66 -5.22 -1.87
C PRO A 149 -7.55 -5.97 -0.87
N LEU A 150 -7.02 -6.36 0.29
CA LEU A 150 -7.81 -6.96 1.38
C LEU A 150 -8.54 -5.88 2.18
N THR A 151 -7.86 -4.76 2.45
CA THR A 151 -8.43 -3.60 3.16
C THR A 151 -9.63 -3.02 2.44
N THR A 152 -9.57 -2.89 1.10
CA THR A 152 -10.68 -2.36 0.28
C THR A 152 -11.98 -3.16 0.46
N LEU A 153 -11.88 -4.47 0.70
CA LEU A 153 -13.04 -5.34 0.92
C LEU A 153 -13.30 -5.66 2.40
N GLY A 154 -12.43 -5.21 3.31
CA GLY A 154 -12.52 -5.53 4.74
C GLY A 154 -12.19 -6.98 5.11
N TYR A 155 -11.50 -7.74 4.24
CA TYR A 155 -11.19 -9.16 4.46
C TYR A 155 -9.80 -9.42 5.04
N GLU A 156 -9.24 -8.47 5.79
CA GLU A 156 -7.90 -8.59 6.36
C GLU A 156 -7.76 -9.78 7.31
N SER A 157 -8.78 -10.05 8.11
CA SER A 157 -8.79 -11.14 9.10
C SER A 157 -9.37 -12.45 8.57
N SER A 158 -9.99 -12.44 7.38
CA SER A 158 -10.75 -13.59 6.86
C SER A 158 -9.92 -14.53 6.01
N TYR A 159 -8.82 -14.03 5.42
CA TYR A 159 -8.03 -14.79 4.46
C TYR A 159 -6.55 -14.85 4.83
N ASP A 160 -5.99 -16.05 4.78
CA ASP A 160 -4.55 -16.28 4.75
C ASP A 160 -4.03 -16.23 3.31
N VAL A 161 -2.88 -15.60 3.13
CA VAL A 161 -2.26 -15.36 1.83
C VAL A 161 -0.89 -16.04 1.78
N PHE A 162 -0.75 -17.00 0.86
CA PHE A 162 0.51 -17.68 0.60
C PHE A 162 1.06 -17.27 -0.76
N VAL A 163 2.33 -16.85 -0.79
CA VAL A 163 2.93 -16.29 -2.01
C VAL A 163 4.27 -16.95 -2.32
N LYS A 164 4.46 -17.27 -3.60
CA LYS A 164 5.79 -17.46 -4.20
C LYS A 164 6.12 -16.29 -5.12
N ALA A 165 7.15 -15.52 -4.76
CA ALA A 165 7.61 -14.37 -5.51
C ALA A 165 9.03 -14.57 -6.03
N GLN A 166 9.29 -14.20 -7.29
CA GLN A 166 10.60 -14.32 -7.93
C GLN A 166 10.85 -13.19 -8.92
N GLY A 167 12.13 -12.90 -9.17
CA GLY A 167 12.57 -11.86 -10.10
C GLY A 167 12.35 -10.42 -9.61
N GLY A 168 13.00 -9.47 -10.28
CA GLY A 168 12.94 -8.04 -9.93
C GLY A 168 13.52 -7.73 -8.55
N GLY A 169 12.94 -6.76 -7.86
CA GLY A 169 13.28 -6.41 -6.47
C GLY A 169 12.03 -6.27 -5.60
N LEU A 170 12.19 -6.09 -4.29
CA LEU A 170 11.12 -6.18 -3.27
C LEU A 170 9.92 -5.27 -3.56
N SER A 171 10.14 -4.02 -3.94
CA SER A 171 9.06 -3.09 -4.32
C SER A 171 8.24 -3.60 -5.53
N GLY A 172 8.91 -4.18 -6.54
CA GLY A 172 8.24 -4.76 -7.70
C GLY A 172 7.46 -6.02 -7.32
N GLN A 173 8.01 -6.83 -6.42
CA GLN A 173 7.36 -8.02 -5.90
C GLN A 173 6.13 -7.67 -5.06
N ALA A 174 6.20 -6.72 -4.13
CA ALA A 174 5.06 -6.27 -3.33
C ALA A 174 3.86 -5.84 -4.20
N GLN A 175 4.11 -5.08 -5.26
CA GLN A 175 3.05 -4.65 -6.18
C GLN A 175 2.57 -5.79 -7.10
N ALA A 176 3.44 -6.73 -7.46
CA ALA A 176 3.02 -7.95 -8.13
C ALA A 176 2.12 -8.82 -7.23
N ILE A 177 2.42 -8.89 -5.93
CA ILE A 177 1.59 -9.58 -4.94
C ILE A 177 0.23 -8.91 -4.83
N SER A 178 0.19 -7.59 -4.72
CA SER A 178 -1.05 -6.79 -4.69
C SER A 178 -2.00 -7.15 -5.85
N LEU A 179 -1.49 -7.11 -7.09
CA LEU A 179 -2.26 -7.50 -8.27
C LEU A 179 -2.67 -8.99 -8.25
N GLY A 180 -1.80 -9.85 -7.72
CA GLY A 180 -2.09 -11.28 -7.55
C GLY A 180 -3.24 -11.53 -6.57
N ILE A 181 -3.26 -10.85 -5.43
CA ILE A 181 -4.34 -10.92 -4.43
C ILE A 181 -5.65 -10.42 -5.04
N ALA A 182 -5.64 -9.25 -5.70
CA ALA A 182 -6.83 -8.70 -6.35
C ALA A 182 -7.44 -9.67 -7.39
N ARG A 183 -6.59 -10.35 -8.18
CA ARG A 183 -7.05 -11.37 -9.15
C ARG A 183 -7.56 -12.65 -8.50
N ALA A 184 -7.00 -13.04 -7.36
CA ALA A 184 -7.49 -14.19 -6.62
C ALA A 184 -8.86 -13.89 -5.97
N LEU A 185 -9.06 -12.68 -5.44
CA LEU A 185 -10.35 -12.23 -4.90
C LEU A 185 -11.47 -12.24 -5.96
N LEU A 186 -11.17 -11.84 -7.20
CA LEU A 186 -12.14 -11.95 -8.30
C LEU A 186 -12.56 -13.40 -8.58
N LYS A 187 -11.67 -14.37 -8.37
CA LYS A 187 -12.03 -15.79 -8.53
C LYS A 187 -12.92 -16.32 -7.41
N VAL A 188 -12.89 -15.68 -6.24
CA VAL A 188 -13.80 -16.01 -5.14
C VAL A 188 -15.20 -15.55 -5.50
N SER A 189 -15.35 -14.25 -5.81
CA SER A 189 -16.63 -13.69 -6.27
C SER A 189 -16.40 -12.56 -7.27
N GLU A 190 -17.10 -12.59 -8.41
CA GLU A 190 -17.02 -11.52 -9.41
C GLU A 190 -17.64 -10.19 -8.93
N SER A 191 -18.49 -10.23 -7.89
CA SER A 191 -19.10 -9.03 -7.27
C SER A 191 -18.06 -8.03 -6.75
N HIS A 192 -16.85 -8.50 -6.42
CA HIS A 192 -15.76 -7.65 -5.95
C HIS A 192 -15.11 -6.80 -7.06
N ARG A 193 -15.54 -6.96 -8.33
CA ARG A 193 -14.96 -6.25 -9.47
C ARG A 193 -15.13 -4.73 -9.39
N SER A 194 -16.31 -4.23 -8.99
CA SER A 194 -16.56 -2.78 -8.92
C SER A 194 -15.60 -2.08 -7.94
N PRO A 195 -15.55 -2.45 -6.64
CA PRO A 195 -14.69 -1.76 -5.68
C PRO A 195 -13.20 -1.87 -6.05
N LEU A 196 -12.74 -3.04 -6.54
CA LEU A 196 -11.35 -3.22 -6.95
C LEU A 196 -10.98 -2.43 -8.21
N ARG A 197 -11.94 -2.15 -9.09
CA ARG A 197 -11.72 -1.36 -10.31
C ARG A 197 -11.72 0.13 -10.01
N GLU A 198 -12.59 0.58 -9.12
CA GLU A 198 -12.64 1.97 -8.64
C GLU A 198 -11.31 2.38 -7.99
N GLU A 199 -10.73 1.50 -7.16
CA GLU A 199 -9.41 1.69 -6.55
C GLU A 199 -8.22 1.45 -7.53
N GLY A 200 -8.48 1.02 -8.77
CA GLY A 200 -7.45 0.81 -9.79
C GLY A 200 -6.53 -0.41 -9.55
N LEU A 201 -6.89 -1.35 -8.68
CA LEU A 201 -6.04 -2.47 -8.24
C LEU A 201 -5.93 -3.60 -9.28
N LEU A 202 -6.86 -3.67 -10.23
CA LEU A 202 -6.89 -4.70 -11.27
C LEU A 202 -5.98 -4.37 -12.47
N THR A 203 -5.55 -3.12 -12.60
CA THR A 203 -4.76 -2.65 -13.72
C THR A 203 -3.30 -3.03 -13.53
N ARG A 204 -2.74 -3.79 -14.48
CA ARG A 204 -1.30 -4.05 -14.52
C ARG A 204 -0.57 -2.77 -14.92
N ASP A 205 0.35 -2.30 -14.08
CA ASP A 205 1.26 -1.22 -14.47
C ASP A 205 2.23 -1.68 -15.57
N SER A 206 2.10 -1.07 -16.75
CA SER A 206 2.88 -1.38 -17.94
C SER A 206 4.25 -0.69 -17.97
N ARG A 207 4.56 0.20 -17.02
CA ARG A 207 5.83 0.95 -17.01
C ARG A 207 7.01 0.02 -16.77
N VAL A 208 7.92 -0.02 -17.75
CA VAL A 208 9.17 -0.79 -17.72
C VAL A 208 10.35 0.15 -17.99
N VAL A 209 11.55 -0.25 -17.55
CA VAL A 209 12.77 0.53 -17.80
C VAL A 209 13.01 0.64 -19.31
N GLU A 210 13.06 1.88 -19.80
CA GLU A 210 13.42 2.14 -21.19
C GLU A 210 14.87 1.70 -21.47
N ARG A 211 15.08 1.04 -22.61
CA ARG A 211 16.42 0.65 -23.06
C ARG A 211 17.33 1.87 -23.26
N LYS A 212 18.65 1.66 -23.12
CA LYS A 212 19.64 2.65 -23.54
C LYS A 212 19.59 2.82 -25.06
N LYS A 213 19.56 4.07 -25.52
CA LYS A 213 19.65 4.44 -26.94
C LYS A 213 21.10 4.74 -27.30
N VAL A 214 21.52 4.39 -28.52
CA VAL A 214 22.89 4.64 -29.01
C VAL A 214 23.18 6.14 -29.00
N GLY A 215 24.41 6.53 -28.65
CA GLY A 215 24.81 7.95 -28.51
C GLY A 215 24.37 8.63 -27.20
N LEU A 216 23.51 8.01 -26.39
CA LEU A 216 23.13 8.53 -25.07
C LEU A 216 23.84 7.80 -23.92
N LYS A 217 24.01 8.49 -22.78
CA LYS A 217 24.62 7.89 -21.57
C LYS A 217 23.64 6.97 -20.83
N LYS A 218 22.34 7.27 -20.87
CA LYS A 218 21.23 6.42 -20.37
C LYS A 218 20.08 6.40 -21.40
N ALA A 219 18.86 6.02 -21.02
CA ALA A 219 17.70 6.02 -21.93
C ALA A 219 17.45 7.39 -22.60
N ARG A 220 17.47 8.47 -21.81
CA ARG A 220 17.21 9.86 -22.28
C ARG A 220 18.33 10.86 -21.94
N LYS A 221 19.30 10.48 -21.09
CA LYS A 221 20.40 11.37 -20.67
C LYS A 221 21.43 11.53 -21.79
N ARG A 222 21.51 12.74 -22.36
CA ARG A 222 22.54 13.11 -23.34
C ARG A 222 23.88 13.36 -22.63
N PRO A 223 25.02 13.08 -23.28
CA PRO A 223 26.31 13.58 -22.80
C PRO A 223 26.32 15.11 -22.82
N GLN A 224 27.13 15.73 -21.94
CA GLN A 224 27.40 17.16 -22.02
C GLN A 224 28.12 17.46 -23.34
N PHE A 225 27.71 18.52 -24.03
CA PHE A 225 28.32 18.98 -25.27
C PHE A 225 28.54 20.49 -25.21
N SER A 226 29.75 20.95 -25.50
CA SER A 226 30.00 22.37 -25.79
C SER A 226 29.78 22.61 -27.27
N LYS A 227 29.06 23.69 -27.62
CA LYS A 227 28.81 24.05 -29.03
C LYS A 227 30.00 24.73 -29.70
N ARG A 228 30.98 25.18 -28.90
CA ARG A 228 32.17 25.94 -29.29
C ARG A 228 33.33 25.51 -28.43
#